data_AF-D8LY88-F1
#
_entry.id   AF-D8LY88-F1
#
_cell.length_a   1.000
_cell.length_b   1.000
_cell.length_c   1.000
_cell.angle_alpha   90.00
_cell.angle_beta   90.00
_cell.angle_gamma   90.00
#
_symmetry.space_group_name_H-M   'P 1'
#
loop_
_entity.id
_entity.type
_entity.pdbx_description
1 polymer ?
#
loop_
_entity_poly.entity_id
_entity_poly.type
_entity_poly.pdbx_seq_one_letter_code
_entity_poly.pdbx_strand_id
1 'polypeptide(L)'
;MNDNKQQSTAVELGFLVSPEDNWHVWDSAKFGGKPYWLVPEHIPGCDDLKCQFCGKTMCFMMQLYNPCDDNENAYHRSIYIFVCRNQKCLEKGSVCAWRCQLPQKNPYYPEDVDSVVDDKYFDASCSYSPLHYGNHLCSVCGIKATSKCAKCNTYYCSRDHQVAAWKNGHKESCGKDTSGSQGDKDSVCPGVQFPHWEVEIFPEPEPTKEEVLSEQKEKERLQAFSSQKGELRSSLLSTS
;
A
#
# COMPACT_ATOMS: atom_id res chain seq x y z
N MET A 1 -23.76 28.90 15.48
CA MET A 1 -23.60 29.28 14.06
C MET A 1 -22.64 28.27 13.48
N ASN A 2 -23.11 27.47 12.52
CA ASN A 2 -22.39 26.33 11.98
C ASN A 2 -21.26 26.82 11.08
N ASP A 3 -20.01 26.67 11.53
CA ASP A 3 -18.86 26.69 10.64
C ASP A 3 -18.85 25.38 9.86
N ASN A 4 -19.50 25.41 8.70
CA ASN A 4 -19.31 24.42 7.65
C ASN A 4 -17.86 24.60 7.14
N LYS A 5 -16.88 24.03 7.87
CA LYS A 5 -15.53 23.81 7.34
C LYS A 5 -15.69 22.85 6.18
N GLN A 6 -15.81 23.41 4.99
CA GLN A 6 -15.68 22.70 3.74
C GLN A 6 -14.30 22.05 3.78
N GLN A 7 -14.25 20.73 4.03
CA GLN A 7 -13.00 19.97 3.95
C GLN A 7 -12.42 20.23 2.57
N SER A 8 -11.33 21.01 2.49
CA SER A 8 -10.54 21.07 1.27
C SER A 8 -9.99 19.67 1.07
N THR A 9 -10.31 19.07 -0.06
CA THR A 9 -9.60 17.86 -0.50
C THR A 9 -8.24 18.34 -0.97
N ALA A 10 -7.30 18.50 -0.03
CA ALA A 10 -5.90 18.72 -0.36
C ALA A 10 -5.42 17.48 -1.13
N VAL A 11 -4.86 17.70 -2.32
CA VAL A 11 -4.24 16.65 -3.12
C VAL A 11 -2.75 16.79 -2.87
N GLU A 12 -2.13 15.72 -2.38
CA GLU A 12 -0.68 15.68 -2.18
C GLU A 12 -0.03 14.87 -3.31
N LEU A 13 1.17 15.28 -3.69
CA LEU A 13 1.97 14.58 -4.70
C LEU A 13 2.96 13.64 -4.00
N GLY A 14 3.03 12.40 -4.49
CA GLY A 14 3.99 11.41 -4.05
C GLY A 14 4.90 10.97 -5.19
N PHE A 15 6.21 10.85 -4.92
CA PHE A 15 7.20 10.34 -5.86
C PHE A 15 7.70 8.97 -5.43
N LEU A 16 8.03 8.12 -6.43
CA LEU A 16 8.70 6.86 -6.17
C LEU A 16 10.20 7.11 -6.11
N VAL A 17 10.79 6.85 -4.94
CA VAL A 17 12.22 7.02 -4.69
C VAL A 17 12.85 5.69 -4.26
N SER A 18 14.16 5.57 -4.47
CA SER A 18 14.90 4.40 -4.00
C SER A 18 14.82 4.36 -2.46
N PRO A 19 14.47 3.22 -1.85
CA PRO A 19 14.36 3.14 -0.39
C PRO A 19 15.68 3.47 0.31
N GLU A 20 15.63 4.26 1.38
CA GLU A 20 16.79 4.52 2.22
C GLU A 20 17.16 3.34 3.14
N ASP A 21 18.40 3.31 3.62
CA ASP A 21 18.85 2.36 4.64
C ASP A 21 18.14 2.64 5.98
N ASN A 22 17.49 1.62 6.56
CA ASN A 22 16.65 1.70 7.78
C ASN A 22 15.27 2.38 7.60
N TRP A 23 14.76 2.50 6.38
CA TRP A 23 13.42 3.00 6.12
C TRP A 23 12.35 2.32 6.98
N HIS A 24 11.62 3.10 7.78
CA HIS A 24 10.71 2.61 8.80
C HIS A 24 9.57 1.78 8.20
N VAL A 25 9.33 0.64 8.83
CA VAL A 25 8.90 -0.57 8.13
C VAL A 25 7.37 -0.66 7.98
N TRP A 26 6.61 -0.22 8.98
CA TRP A 26 5.15 -0.42 9.05
C TRP A 26 4.34 0.88 8.91
N ASP A 27 4.95 1.99 9.26
CA ASP A 27 4.47 3.38 9.21
C ASP A 27 4.89 4.11 7.93
N SER A 28 5.41 3.39 6.93
CA SER A 28 5.77 3.97 5.64
C SER A 28 4.78 3.71 4.52
N ALA A 29 4.85 4.60 3.53
CA ALA A 29 4.25 4.43 2.22
C ALA A 29 5.27 3.81 1.24
N LYS A 30 4.82 2.83 0.45
CA LYS A 30 5.68 2.11 -0.50
C LYS A 30 4.92 1.52 -1.66
N PHE A 31 5.62 1.33 -2.76
CA PHE A 31 5.15 0.65 -3.95
C PHE A 31 5.92 -0.66 -4.15
N GLY A 32 5.20 -1.74 -4.46
CA GLY A 32 5.75 -3.06 -4.72
C GLY A 32 6.45 -3.71 -3.53
N GLY A 33 7.26 -4.75 -3.78
CA GLY A 33 7.84 -5.57 -2.73
C GLY A 33 6.83 -6.47 -2.02
N LYS A 34 6.80 -6.47 -0.68
CA LYS A 34 5.88 -7.25 0.16
C LYS A 34 5.21 -6.30 1.17
N PRO A 35 3.94 -6.49 1.53
CA PRO A 35 3.27 -5.65 2.52
C PRO A 35 3.86 -5.86 3.93
N TYR A 36 3.85 -4.81 4.74
CA TYR A 36 3.96 -4.91 6.19
C TYR A 36 2.56 -4.74 6.78
N TRP A 37 2.07 -5.79 7.43
CA TRP A 37 0.71 -5.84 7.97
C TRP A 37 0.64 -5.08 9.29
N LEU A 38 -0.26 -4.09 9.33
CA LEU A 38 -0.55 -3.28 10.51
C LEU A 38 -1.18 -4.13 11.62
N VAL A 39 -2.00 -5.13 11.27
CA VAL A 39 -2.56 -6.06 12.25
C VAL A 39 -1.92 -7.44 12.03
N PRO A 40 -0.89 -7.82 12.82
CA PRO A 40 -0.09 -9.02 12.57
C PRO A 40 -0.88 -10.34 12.73
N GLU A 41 -2.02 -10.30 13.41
CA GLU A 41 -2.92 -11.46 13.58
C GLU A 41 -3.80 -11.73 12.35
N HIS A 42 -4.15 -10.69 11.60
CA HIS A 42 -5.18 -10.71 10.57
C HIS A 42 -4.61 -10.49 9.18
N ILE A 43 -3.84 -11.47 8.74
CA ILE A 43 -3.18 -11.43 7.43
C ILE A 43 -4.05 -12.15 6.39
N PRO A 44 -4.36 -11.51 5.25
CA PRO A 44 -5.15 -12.14 4.21
C PRO A 44 -4.43 -13.33 3.59
N GLY A 45 -5.20 -14.35 3.26
CA GLY A 45 -4.76 -15.50 2.48
C GLY A 45 -4.95 -15.30 0.98
N CYS A 46 -4.66 -16.35 0.21
CA CYS A 46 -4.90 -16.35 -1.23
C CYS A 46 -6.37 -16.14 -1.58
N ASP A 47 -7.28 -16.70 -0.79
CA ASP A 47 -8.73 -16.68 -1.07
C ASP A 47 -9.34 -15.29 -0.91
N ASP A 48 -8.86 -14.53 0.07
CA ASP A 48 -9.26 -13.13 0.32
C ASP A 48 -8.83 -12.20 -0.83
N LEU A 49 -7.78 -12.58 -1.56
CA LEU A 49 -7.14 -11.78 -2.60
C LEU A 49 -7.32 -12.37 -4.00
N LYS A 50 -8.37 -13.16 -4.25
CA LYS A 50 -8.65 -13.68 -5.59
C LYS A 50 -9.19 -12.60 -6.52
N CYS A 51 -8.62 -12.54 -7.72
CA CYS A 51 -9.22 -11.79 -8.82
C CYS A 51 -10.57 -12.41 -9.19
N GLN A 52 -11.64 -11.61 -9.12
CA GLN A 52 -13.00 -12.04 -9.46
C GLN A 52 -13.17 -12.50 -10.92
N PHE A 53 -12.25 -12.14 -11.82
CA PHE A 53 -12.35 -12.48 -13.24
C PHE A 53 -11.55 -13.72 -13.65
N CYS A 54 -10.33 -13.90 -13.12
CA CYS A 54 -9.46 -15.01 -13.51
C CYS A 54 -9.17 -16.01 -12.38
N GLY A 55 -9.66 -15.75 -11.17
CA GLY A 55 -9.50 -16.62 -10.00
C GLY A 55 -8.08 -16.68 -9.41
N LYS A 56 -7.08 -16.06 -10.06
CA LYS A 56 -5.71 -16.00 -9.56
C LYS A 56 -5.59 -15.01 -8.40
N THR A 57 -4.68 -15.27 -7.47
CA THR A 57 -4.32 -14.34 -6.41
C THR A 57 -3.78 -13.03 -7.01
N MET A 58 -4.29 -11.90 -6.52
CA MET A 58 -3.84 -10.57 -6.90
C MET A 58 -2.48 -10.25 -6.27
N CYS A 59 -1.74 -9.36 -6.92
CA CYS A 59 -0.41 -8.95 -6.51
C CYS A 59 -0.47 -7.67 -5.69
N PHE A 60 0.27 -7.63 -4.57
CA PHE A 60 0.46 -6.41 -3.79
C PHE A 60 1.11 -5.34 -4.64
N MET A 61 0.50 -4.16 -4.72
CA MET A 61 0.97 -3.02 -5.50
C MET A 61 1.47 -1.89 -4.61
N MET A 62 0.74 -1.55 -3.55
CA MET A 62 1.06 -0.37 -2.75
C MET A 62 0.55 -0.50 -1.32
N GLN A 63 1.32 0.03 -0.37
CA GLN A 63 0.91 0.26 1.01
C GLN A 63 1.02 1.75 1.26
N LEU A 64 -0.01 2.33 1.88
CA LEU A 64 -0.02 3.72 2.33
C LEU A 64 -0.34 3.73 3.81
N TYR A 65 0.55 4.28 4.62
CA TYR A 65 0.27 4.61 6.02
C TYR A 65 -0.17 6.07 6.10
N ASN A 66 -1.26 6.34 6.83
CA ASN A 66 -1.79 7.69 6.99
C ASN A 66 -2.40 7.84 8.40
N PRO A 67 -1.61 8.28 9.39
CA PRO A 67 -2.09 8.41 10.75
C PRO A 67 -3.26 9.40 10.85
N CYS A 68 -4.01 9.35 11.95
CA CYS A 68 -5.18 10.20 12.18
C CYS A 68 -5.17 10.76 13.60
N ASP A 69 -4.50 11.90 13.79
CA ASP A 69 -4.41 12.55 15.11
C ASP A 69 -5.79 12.97 15.64
N ASP A 70 -6.74 13.27 14.74
CA ASP A 70 -8.10 13.67 15.10
C ASP A 70 -8.97 12.52 15.64
N ASN A 71 -8.51 11.27 15.58
CA ASN A 71 -9.29 10.11 16.01
C ASN A 71 -8.41 9.02 16.65
N GLU A 72 -8.34 9.06 17.98
CA GLU A 72 -7.58 8.08 18.79
C GLU A 72 -7.95 6.62 18.52
N ASN A 73 -9.19 6.33 18.09
CA ASN A 73 -9.65 4.95 17.80
C ASN A 73 -9.28 4.46 16.40
N ALA A 74 -8.82 5.35 15.53
CA ALA A 74 -8.40 5.06 14.16
C ALA A 74 -7.09 5.78 13.82
N TYR A 75 -6.21 5.92 14.82
CA TYR A 75 -4.95 6.63 14.72
C TYR A 75 -4.05 6.00 13.67
N HIS A 76 -3.67 4.73 13.82
CA HIS A 76 -2.91 4.06 12.77
C HIS A 76 -3.86 3.63 11.66
N ARG A 77 -3.61 4.05 10.43
CA ARG A 77 -4.37 3.59 9.25
C ARG A 77 -3.42 3.17 8.16
N SER A 78 -3.69 1.99 7.61
CA SER A 78 -2.99 1.51 6.43
C SER A 78 -3.98 1.12 5.35
N ILE A 79 -3.69 1.51 4.12
CA ILE A 79 -4.39 1.06 2.91
C ILE A 79 -3.42 0.19 2.12
N TYR A 80 -3.86 -1.02 1.80
CA TYR A 80 -3.14 -1.95 0.95
C TYR A 80 -3.88 -2.11 -0.38
N ILE A 81 -3.18 -1.93 -1.49
CA ILE A 81 -3.74 -2.05 -2.82
C ILE A 81 -3.19 -3.31 -3.48
N PHE A 82 -4.11 -4.13 -3.99
CA PHE A 82 -3.82 -5.35 -4.74
C PHE A 82 -4.42 -5.25 -6.13
N VAL A 83 -3.68 -5.73 -7.13
CA VAL A 83 -4.12 -5.70 -8.53
C VAL A 83 -3.91 -7.04 -9.22
N CYS A 84 -4.80 -7.40 -10.14
CA CYS A 84 -4.55 -8.53 -11.02
C CYS A 84 -3.52 -8.13 -12.08
N ARG A 85 -2.55 -9.00 -12.40
CA ARG A 85 -1.56 -8.70 -13.45
C ARG A 85 -1.99 -9.09 -14.86
N ASN A 86 -3.23 -9.56 -15.03
CA ASN A 86 -3.81 -9.81 -16.34
C ASN A 86 -4.45 -8.54 -16.87
N GLN A 87 -3.96 -8.03 -18.00
CA GLN A 87 -4.44 -6.79 -18.63
C GLN A 87 -5.97 -6.79 -18.85
N LYS A 88 -6.55 -7.90 -19.34
CA LYS A 88 -8.01 -8.00 -19.55
C LYS A 88 -8.82 -7.93 -18.26
N CYS A 89 -8.21 -8.24 -17.12
CA CYS A 89 -8.84 -8.10 -15.81
C CYS A 89 -8.68 -6.67 -15.29
N LEU A 90 -7.52 -6.04 -15.49
CA LEU A 90 -7.27 -4.64 -15.13
C LEU A 90 -8.19 -3.67 -15.87
N GLU A 91 -8.40 -3.88 -17.16
CA GLU A 91 -9.34 -3.09 -17.98
C GLU A 91 -10.79 -3.15 -17.46
N LYS A 92 -11.12 -4.19 -16.66
CA LYS A 92 -12.41 -4.35 -15.99
C LYS A 92 -12.40 -3.85 -14.54
N GLY A 93 -11.33 -3.19 -14.09
CA GLY A 93 -11.20 -2.68 -12.74
C GLY A 93 -10.83 -3.72 -11.69
N SER A 94 -10.02 -4.74 -12.03
CA SER A 94 -9.57 -5.76 -11.08
C SER A 94 -8.52 -5.22 -10.08
N VAL A 95 -8.99 -4.35 -9.18
CA VAL A 95 -8.25 -3.73 -8.09
C VAL A 95 -9.00 -4.02 -6.79
N CYS A 96 -8.26 -4.27 -5.71
CA CYS A 96 -8.81 -4.49 -4.38
C CYS A 96 -8.04 -3.64 -3.37
N ALA A 97 -8.77 -2.87 -2.57
CA ALA A 97 -8.22 -2.05 -1.52
C ALA A 97 -8.64 -2.61 -0.15
N TRP A 98 -7.66 -2.88 0.70
CA TRP A 98 -7.86 -3.31 2.08
C TRP A 98 -7.51 -2.15 3.00
N ARG A 99 -8.42 -1.82 3.90
CA ARG A 99 -8.21 -0.80 4.93
C ARG A 99 -8.07 -1.47 6.28
N CYS A 100 -6.97 -1.18 6.96
CA CYS A 100 -6.74 -1.58 8.34
C CYS A 100 -6.62 -0.33 9.20
N GLN A 101 -7.18 -0.37 10.40
CA GLN A 101 -7.10 0.73 11.35
C GLN A 101 -6.91 0.18 12.76
N LEU A 102 -6.11 0.87 13.56
CA LEU A 102 -5.90 0.58 14.96
C LEU A 102 -6.00 1.86 15.80
N PRO A 103 -6.45 1.76 17.06
CA PRO A 103 -6.32 2.85 18.00
C PRO A 103 -4.85 3.17 18.27
N GLN A 104 -4.57 4.39 18.75
CA GLN A 104 -3.21 4.83 19.12
C GLN A 104 -2.64 3.88 20.19
N LYS A 105 -3.42 3.63 21.25
CA LYS A 105 -3.11 2.61 22.25
C LYS A 105 -3.56 1.24 21.78
N ASN A 106 -2.62 0.39 21.40
CA ASN A 106 -2.87 -0.95 20.88
C ASN A 106 -1.84 -1.96 21.40
N PRO A 107 -2.08 -3.27 21.29
CA PRO A 107 -1.17 -4.29 21.81
C PRO A 107 0.05 -4.58 20.92
N TYR A 108 0.14 -3.97 19.74
CA TYR A 108 1.16 -4.30 18.73
C TYR A 108 2.32 -3.31 18.74
N TYR A 109 2.00 -2.01 18.69
CA TYR A 109 2.95 -0.91 18.51
C TYR A 109 3.04 -0.03 19.77
N PRO A 110 4.20 0.61 20.00
CA PRO A 110 4.32 1.63 21.04
C PRO A 110 3.38 2.82 20.75
N GLU A 111 2.95 3.52 21.80
CA GLU A 111 2.08 4.70 21.68
C GLU A 111 2.79 5.90 21.01
N ASP A 112 4.12 5.96 21.16
CA ASP A 112 4.99 6.98 20.56
C ASP A 112 5.71 6.39 19.33
N VAL A 113 5.38 6.90 18.14
CA VAL A 113 5.95 6.49 16.85
C VAL A 113 7.43 6.86 16.71
N ASP A 114 7.91 7.87 17.44
CA ASP A 114 9.33 8.24 17.48
C ASP A 114 10.16 7.29 18.36
N SER A 115 9.49 6.39 19.09
CA SER A 115 10.17 5.29 19.78
C SER A 115 10.82 4.38 18.75
N VAL A 116 12.15 4.31 18.75
CA VAL A 116 12.92 3.46 17.83
C VAL A 116 12.37 2.03 17.84
N VAL A 117 11.65 1.69 16.78
CA VAL A 117 11.19 0.34 16.54
C VAL A 117 12.34 -0.36 15.81
N ASP A 118 13.13 -1.17 16.52
CA ASP A 118 14.14 -2.03 15.89
C ASP A 118 13.50 -2.84 14.73
N ASP A 119 14.24 -3.15 13.66
CA ASP A 119 13.76 -4.02 12.54
C ASP A 119 13.58 -5.48 12.98
N LYS A 120 12.60 -5.71 13.87
CA LYS A 120 12.24 -7.01 14.45
C LYS A 120 10.89 -7.50 13.94
N TYR A 121 10.44 -7.00 12.78
CA TYR A 121 9.15 -7.40 12.20
C TYR A 121 9.04 -8.91 11.95
N PHE A 122 10.16 -9.59 11.76
CA PHE A 122 10.23 -11.04 11.56
C PHE A 122 10.66 -11.82 12.82
N ASP A 123 10.75 -11.17 13.98
CA ASP A 123 11.11 -11.79 15.26
C ASP A 123 9.87 -12.21 16.05
N ALA A 124 9.77 -13.50 16.39
CA ALA A 124 8.65 -14.05 17.16
C ALA A 124 8.49 -13.48 18.57
N SER A 125 9.55 -12.87 19.13
CA SER A 125 9.50 -12.21 20.44
C SER A 125 8.78 -10.86 20.40
N CYS A 126 8.50 -10.32 19.21
CA CYS A 126 8.00 -8.97 19.04
C CYS A 126 6.48 -8.92 18.77
N SER A 127 5.74 -8.11 19.53
CA SER A 127 4.27 -8.02 19.47
C SER A 127 3.72 -7.54 18.13
N TYR A 128 4.47 -6.79 17.33
CA TYR A 128 4.03 -6.40 15.98
C TYR A 128 4.45 -7.40 14.88
N SER A 129 5.14 -8.49 15.25
CA SER A 129 5.53 -9.52 14.28
C SER A 129 4.36 -10.47 13.99
N PRO A 130 4.04 -10.76 12.73
CA PRO A 130 3.16 -11.87 12.37
C PRO A 130 3.57 -13.21 12.99
N LEU A 131 4.89 -13.44 13.12
CA LEU A 131 5.43 -14.68 13.64
C LEU A 131 5.12 -14.88 15.13
N HIS A 132 5.00 -13.79 15.90
CA HIS A 132 4.58 -13.82 17.30
C HIS A 132 3.22 -14.53 17.48
N TYR A 133 2.32 -14.36 16.51
CA TYR A 133 0.99 -14.98 16.49
C TYR A 133 0.95 -16.28 15.68
N GLY A 134 2.10 -16.86 15.34
CA GLY A 134 2.19 -18.09 14.54
C GLY A 134 1.81 -17.90 13.07
N ASN A 135 1.68 -16.66 12.58
CA ASN A 135 1.43 -16.40 11.16
C ASN A 135 2.75 -16.41 10.39
N HIS A 136 2.97 -17.46 9.61
CA HIS A 136 4.05 -17.50 8.64
C HIS A 136 3.65 -16.78 7.34
N LEU A 137 4.57 -15.98 6.79
CA LEU A 137 4.35 -15.25 5.55
C LEU A 137 4.92 -15.98 4.34
N CYS A 138 4.28 -15.84 3.20
CA CYS A 138 4.81 -16.32 1.93
C CYS A 138 6.11 -15.58 1.60
N SER A 139 7.19 -16.34 1.35
CA SER A 139 8.50 -15.78 1.05
C SER A 139 8.54 -14.93 -0.22
N VAL A 140 7.55 -15.09 -1.12
CA VAL A 140 7.45 -14.33 -2.37
C VAL A 140 6.59 -13.09 -2.21
N CYS A 141 5.35 -13.21 -1.72
CA CYS A 141 4.38 -12.11 -1.76
C CYS A 141 4.02 -11.49 -0.41
N GLY A 142 4.47 -12.08 0.71
CA GLY A 142 4.22 -11.54 2.05
C GLY A 142 2.82 -11.73 2.62
N ILE A 143 1.91 -12.43 1.92
CA ILE A 143 0.58 -12.79 2.44
C ILE A 143 0.64 -14.09 3.27
N LYS A 144 -0.46 -14.46 3.95
CA LYS A 144 -0.49 -15.63 4.84
C LYS A 144 -0.11 -16.92 4.10
N ALA A 145 0.89 -17.62 4.62
CA ALA A 145 1.33 -18.90 4.08
C ALA A 145 0.38 -20.04 4.49
N THR A 146 0.27 -21.03 3.62
CA THR A 146 -0.56 -22.23 3.80
C THR A 146 0.27 -23.50 3.72
N SER A 147 1.51 -23.40 3.24
CA SER A 147 2.41 -24.52 3.04
C SER A 147 3.87 -24.10 3.26
N LYS A 148 4.76 -25.08 3.38
CA LYS A 148 6.20 -24.86 3.45
C LYS A 148 6.95 -25.80 2.52
N CYS A 149 8.19 -25.45 2.20
CA CYS A 149 9.09 -26.34 1.48
C CYS A 149 9.29 -27.64 2.27
N ALA A 150 9.31 -28.79 1.57
CA ALA A 150 9.53 -30.08 2.22
C ALA A 150 10.96 -30.24 2.77
N LYS A 151 11.94 -29.49 2.24
CA LYS A 151 13.36 -29.61 2.57
C LYS A 151 13.87 -28.52 3.53
N CYS A 152 13.21 -27.36 3.60
CA CYS A 152 13.65 -26.21 4.39
C CYS A 152 12.47 -25.44 5.00
N ASN A 153 12.75 -24.47 5.86
CA ASN A 153 11.73 -23.66 6.54
C ASN A 153 11.26 -22.43 5.75
N THR A 154 11.19 -22.51 4.42
CA THR A 154 10.63 -21.43 3.58
C THR A 154 9.14 -21.67 3.33
N TYR A 155 8.31 -20.63 3.54
CA TYR A 155 6.85 -20.71 3.53
C TYR A 155 6.22 -20.10 2.27
N TYR A 156 5.07 -20.63 1.85
CA TYR A 156 4.36 -20.24 0.64
C TYR A 156 2.85 -20.20 0.86
N CYS A 157 2.18 -19.23 0.24
CA CYS A 157 0.70 -19.15 0.24
C CYS A 157 0.06 -20.04 -0.83
N SER A 158 0.83 -20.48 -1.84
CA SER A 158 0.36 -21.33 -2.93
C SER A 158 1.50 -22.12 -3.57
N ARG A 159 1.14 -23.18 -4.30
CA ARG A 159 2.08 -23.95 -5.13
C ARG A 159 2.70 -23.09 -6.23
N ASP A 160 1.93 -22.18 -6.81
CA ASP A 160 2.40 -21.26 -7.87
C ASP A 160 3.55 -20.38 -7.37
N HIS A 161 3.43 -19.83 -6.16
CA HIS A 161 4.49 -19.02 -5.56
C HIS A 161 5.71 -19.86 -5.16
N GLN A 162 5.52 -21.11 -4.73
CA GLN A 162 6.65 -22.03 -4.51
C GLN A 162 7.42 -22.30 -5.80
N VAL A 163 6.71 -22.56 -6.90
CA VAL A 163 7.34 -22.77 -8.22
C VAL A 163 8.02 -21.50 -8.72
N ALA A 164 7.41 -20.33 -8.50
CA ALA A 164 8.02 -19.04 -8.83
C ALA A 164 9.32 -18.83 -8.05
N ALA A 165 9.32 -19.00 -6.73
CA ALA A 165 10.52 -18.90 -5.91
C ALA A 165 11.61 -19.89 -6.35
N TRP A 166 11.22 -21.13 -6.67
CA TRP A 166 12.15 -22.16 -7.13
C TRP A 166 12.90 -21.76 -8.41
N LYS A 167 12.23 -21.06 -9.33
CA LYS A 167 12.84 -20.54 -10.56
C LYS A 167 13.68 -19.27 -10.33
N ASN A 168 13.47 -18.58 -9.21
CA ASN A 168 14.12 -17.31 -8.88
C ASN A 168 15.08 -17.46 -7.69
N GLY A 169 15.92 -18.49 -7.68
CA GLY A 169 17.04 -18.60 -6.72
C GLY A 169 16.82 -19.55 -5.53
N HIS A 170 15.59 -19.97 -5.22
CA HIS A 170 15.40 -20.90 -4.11
C HIS A 170 15.99 -22.29 -4.41
N LYS A 171 15.97 -22.77 -5.66
CA LYS A 171 16.55 -24.08 -6.01
C LYS A 171 18.01 -24.18 -5.57
N GLU A 172 18.76 -23.09 -5.70
CA GLU A 172 20.18 -22.98 -5.42
C GLU A 172 20.47 -22.82 -3.93
N SER A 173 19.56 -22.21 -3.16
CA SER A 173 19.70 -21.98 -1.72
C SER A 173 19.00 -23.04 -0.84
N CYS A 174 18.15 -23.89 -1.41
CA CYS A 174 17.30 -24.81 -0.66
C CYS A 174 18.06 -25.85 0.18
N GLY A 175 17.89 -25.77 1.51
CA GLY A 175 18.48 -26.71 2.47
C GLY A 175 19.98 -26.48 2.70
N LYS A 176 20.51 -25.31 2.33
CA LYS A 176 21.76 -24.81 2.86
C LYS A 176 21.44 -24.19 4.23
N ASP A 177 22.18 -24.56 5.26
CA ASP A 177 22.04 -24.01 6.62
C ASP A 177 22.52 -22.56 6.64
N THR A 178 21.72 -21.67 6.08
CA THR A 178 21.85 -20.23 6.28
C THR A 178 21.04 -19.87 7.52
N SER A 179 21.54 -20.27 8.68
CA SER A 179 21.09 -19.74 9.97
C SER A 179 21.32 -18.21 9.95
N GLY A 180 20.32 -17.46 9.50
CA GLY A 180 20.34 -15.99 9.52
C GLY A 180 20.79 -15.26 8.24
N SER A 181 21.03 -15.93 7.11
CA SER A 181 21.20 -15.18 5.85
C SER A 181 19.82 -14.80 5.33
N GLN A 182 19.39 -13.57 5.63
CA GLN A 182 18.33 -12.90 4.90
C GLN A 182 18.62 -13.08 3.42
N GLY A 183 17.91 -14.01 2.77
CA GLY A 183 18.02 -14.20 1.33
C GLY A 183 17.77 -12.84 0.68
N ASP A 184 18.65 -12.47 -0.24
CA ASP A 184 18.71 -11.18 -0.95
C ASP A 184 17.36 -10.45 -0.87
N LYS A 185 17.24 -9.52 0.10
CA LYS A 185 15.99 -8.81 0.43
C LYS A 185 15.39 -8.14 -0.81
N ASP A 186 16.23 -7.92 -1.82
CA ASP A 186 15.94 -7.20 -3.05
C ASP A 186 15.70 -8.11 -4.27
N SER A 187 15.75 -9.44 -4.12
CA SER A 187 15.44 -10.34 -5.24
C SER A 187 13.93 -10.34 -5.54
N VAL A 188 13.52 -9.42 -6.41
CA VAL A 188 12.14 -9.30 -6.90
C VAL A 188 11.82 -10.51 -7.76
N CYS A 189 10.69 -11.18 -7.48
CA CYS A 189 10.14 -12.18 -8.39
C CYS A 189 9.25 -11.49 -9.44
N PRO A 190 9.72 -11.23 -10.69
CA PRO A 190 9.01 -10.37 -11.67
C PRO A 190 7.67 -10.98 -12.15
N GLY A 191 7.41 -12.23 -11.80
CA GLY A 191 6.19 -13.00 -11.99
C GLY A 191 5.08 -12.76 -10.94
N VAL A 192 5.42 -12.16 -9.80
CA VAL A 192 4.53 -12.08 -8.62
C VAL A 192 4.59 -10.71 -7.95
N GLN A 193 5.74 -10.04 -7.97
CA GLN A 193 5.96 -8.78 -7.28
C GLN A 193 6.21 -7.65 -8.27
N PHE A 194 5.83 -6.44 -7.87
CA PHE A 194 6.33 -5.21 -8.47
C PHE A 194 7.67 -4.84 -7.82
N PRO A 195 8.55 -4.10 -8.52
CA PRO A 195 9.75 -3.54 -7.93
C PRO A 195 9.43 -2.74 -6.67
N HIS A 196 10.31 -2.82 -5.68
CA HIS A 196 10.15 -2.12 -4.41
C HIS A 196 10.64 -0.67 -4.55
N TRP A 197 9.78 0.27 -4.18
CA TRP A 197 10.08 1.70 -4.11
C TRP A 197 9.45 2.27 -2.85
N GLU A 198 10.10 3.29 -2.31
CA GLU A 198 9.53 4.15 -1.29
C GLU A 198 8.60 5.18 -1.95
N VAL A 199 7.53 5.56 -1.26
CA VAL A 199 6.64 6.63 -1.69
C VAL A 199 6.88 7.83 -0.78
N GLU A 200 7.61 8.82 -1.29
CA GLU A 200 7.87 10.08 -0.59
C GLU A 200 6.75 11.07 -0.94
N ILE A 201 5.94 11.44 0.05
CA ILE A 201 4.84 12.39 -0.11
C ILE A 201 5.34 13.77 0.28
N PHE A 202 5.22 14.73 -0.65
CA PHE A 202 5.58 16.12 -0.39
C PHE A 202 4.30 16.90 -0.09
N PRO A 203 4.11 17.37 1.16
CA PRO A 203 3.00 18.25 1.47
C PRO A 203 3.17 19.54 0.65
N GLU A 204 2.13 19.92 -0.08
CA GLU A 204 2.15 21.21 -0.75
C GLU A 204 2.23 22.31 0.32
N PRO A 205 3.10 23.32 0.13
CA PRO A 205 3.15 24.44 1.05
C PRO A 205 1.80 25.16 1.02
N GLU A 206 1.38 25.68 2.18
CA GLU A 206 0.19 26.52 2.26
C GLU A 206 0.30 27.66 1.23
N PRO A 207 -0.70 27.83 0.34
CA PRO A 207 -0.62 28.79 -0.74
C PRO A 207 -0.53 30.20 -0.17
N THR A 208 0.33 31.02 -0.77
CA THR A 208 0.44 32.43 -0.40
C THR A 208 -0.87 33.15 -0.71
N LYS A 209 -1.12 34.27 -0.01
CA LYS A 209 -2.30 35.11 -0.28
C LYS A 209 -2.39 35.54 -1.75
N GLU A 210 -1.25 35.73 -2.40
CA GLU A 210 -1.16 36.13 -3.80
C GLU A 210 -1.56 34.99 -4.76
N GLU A 211 -1.16 33.76 -4.45
CA GLU A 211 -1.56 32.56 -5.19
C GLU A 211 -3.06 32.27 -5.01
N VAL A 212 -3.60 32.38 -3.80
CA VAL A 212 -5.04 32.22 -3.58
C VAL A 212 -5.84 33.24 -4.39
N LEU A 213 -5.38 34.48 -4.44
CA LEU A 213 -6.02 35.53 -5.24
C LEU A 213 -5.89 35.30 -6.75
N SER A 214 -4.77 34.74 -7.22
CA SER A 214 -4.57 34.44 -8.64
C SER A 214 -5.47 33.28 -9.08
N GLU A 215 -5.56 32.21 -8.29
CA GLU A 215 -6.44 31.07 -8.52
C GLU A 215 -7.91 31.47 -8.53
N GLN A 216 -8.34 32.32 -7.59
CA GLN A 216 -9.71 32.85 -7.56
C GLN A 216 -10.04 33.61 -8.84
N LYS A 217 -9.16 34.51 -9.30
CA LYS A 217 -9.35 35.25 -10.55
C LYS A 217 -9.40 34.34 -11.77
N GLU A 218 -8.55 33.31 -11.81
CA GLU A 218 -8.55 32.34 -12.90
C GLU A 218 -9.85 31.51 -12.91
N LYS A 219 -10.32 31.07 -11.74
CA LYS A 219 -11.59 30.36 -11.57
C LYS A 219 -12.77 31.21 -12.02
N GLU A 220 -12.82 32.49 -11.65
CA GLU A 220 -13.84 33.44 -12.12
C GLU A 220 -13.80 33.60 -13.65
N ARG A 221 -12.61 33.70 -14.23
CA ARG A 221 -12.42 33.79 -15.70
C ARG A 221 -12.92 32.55 -16.42
N LEU A 222 -12.62 31.35 -15.90
CA LEU A 222 -13.09 30.09 -16.46
C LEU A 222 -14.62 29.94 -16.37
N GLN A 223 -15.22 30.38 -15.25
CA GLN A 223 -16.68 30.39 -15.05
C GLN A 223 -17.39 31.38 -15.97
N ALA A 224 -16.81 32.56 -16.19
CA ALA A 224 -17.35 33.53 -17.14
C ALA A 224 -17.33 32.97 -18.58
N PHE A 225 -16.25 32.30 -18.96
CA PHE A 225 -16.13 31.68 -20.28
C PHE A 225 -17.12 30.50 -20.47
N SER A 226 -17.32 29.67 -19.45
CA SER A 226 -18.28 28.56 -19.52
C SER A 226 -19.73 29.06 -19.61
N SER A 227 -20.08 30.12 -18.88
CA SER A 227 -21.39 30.77 -18.94
C SER A 227 -21.67 31.35 -20.33
N GLN A 228 -20.73 32.08 -20.92
CA GLN A 228 -20.86 32.61 -22.29
C GLN A 228 -21.02 31.50 -23.34
N LYS A 229 -20.28 30.38 -23.19
CA LYS A 229 -20.46 29.21 -24.07
C LYS A 229 -21.84 28.58 -23.91
N GLY A 230 -22.39 28.53 -22.70
CA GLY A 230 -23.74 28.06 -22.41
C GLY A 230 -24.81 28.94 -23.07
N GLU A 231 -24.65 30.26 -22.97
CA GLU A 231 -25.55 31.24 -23.58
C GLU A 231 -25.53 31.18 -25.11
N LEU A 232 -24.35 31.10 -25.73
CA LEU A 232 -24.22 30.90 -27.18
C LEU A 232 -24.89 29.60 -27.65
N ARG A 233 -24.72 28.51 -26.89
CA ARG A 233 -25.32 27.21 -27.21
C ARG A 233 -26.85 27.23 -27.08
N SER A 234 -27.38 27.95 -26.09
CA SER A 234 -28.82 28.14 -25.90
C SER A 234 -29.45 28.99 -27.00
N SER A 235 -28.77 30.06 -27.42
CA SER A 235 -29.21 30.95 -28.50
C SER A 235 -29.26 30.26 -29.88
N LEU A 236 -28.33 29.33 -30.15
CA LEU A 236 -28.34 28.52 -31.37
C LEU A 236 -29.45 27.46 -31.39
N LEU A 237 -29.92 27.01 -30.22
CA LEU A 237 -31.01 26.04 -30.11
C LEU A 237 -32.40 26.68 -30.16
N SER A 238 -32.53 27.96 -29.81
CA SER A 238 -33.81 28.70 -29.87
C SER A 238 -34.12 29.32 -31.24
N THR A 239 -33.18 29.24 -32.18
CA THR A 239 -33.29 29.78 -33.55
C THR A 239 -33.52 28.70 -34.61
N SER A 240 -33.75 27.45 -34.20
CA SER A 240 -34.16 26.31 -35.04
C SER A 240 -35.63 25.97 -34.80
#